data_AF-A0A9P5XRT5-F1
#
_entry.id   AF-A0A9P5XRT5-F1
#
_cell.length_a   1.000
_cell.length_b   1.000
_cell.length_c   1.000
_cell.angle_alpha   90.00
_cell.angle_beta   90.00
_cell.angle_gamma   90.00
#
_symmetry.space_group_name_H-M   'P 1'
#
loop_
_entity.id
_entity.type
_entity.pdbx_description
1 polymer ?
#
loop_
_entity_poly.entity_id
_entity_poly.type
_entity_poly.pdbx_seq_one_letter_code
_entity_poly.pdbx_strand_id
1 'polypeptide(L)'
;VFGQVDFTSGALVSEATNILPIALGESTELDVNGIFQDAQGSPGGGSIIVNNNYGSINLGVEAKLGGVLAPIYVDQLPAVAGTETLTPIEKVMVWFDRTLTSSTMFSYSVSRSFEIDFTGITTQTASYVSNPGTNFGIWVVGDPTSGQGLQYTPHKLYRPLTNTFEDLPFADDQNVIRGLIDQYLNSSIGKAAMPPQFLVQATVTLPPTGDAKQLVSFLKASLPTAIVAGFTIPGDQAAGLNKVIVANLAWSALVSMKTLVAGESDVAKLERLFKYSLGLYGPGYSSLKYLELK
;
A
#
# COMPACT_ATOMS: atom_id res chain seq x y z
N VAL A 1 2.29 -4.65 -27.89
CA VAL A 1 0.86 -4.41 -27.63
C VAL A 1 0.10 -5.71 -27.85
N PHE A 2 -0.97 -5.93 -27.10
CA PHE A 2 -1.86 -7.09 -27.22
C PHE A 2 -3.28 -6.67 -26.85
N GLY A 3 -4.24 -7.55 -27.09
CA GLY A 3 -5.62 -7.42 -26.66
C GLY A 3 -6.01 -8.57 -25.73
N GLN A 4 -6.90 -8.29 -24.79
CA GLN A 4 -7.47 -9.24 -23.83
C GLN A 4 -8.99 -9.06 -23.78
N VAL A 5 -9.72 -10.16 -23.55
CA VAL A 5 -11.20 -10.13 -23.54
C VAL A 5 -11.75 -9.31 -22.38
N ASP A 6 -11.25 -9.53 -21.16
CA ASP A 6 -11.79 -8.90 -19.94
C ASP A 6 -10.69 -8.53 -18.96
N PHE A 7 -10.84 -7.39 -18.29
CA PHE A 7 -10.08 -7.08 -17.07
C PHE A 7 -10.70 -7.77 -15.86
N THR A 8 -9.94 -8.63 -15.17
CA THR A 8 -10.37 -9.25 -13.91
C THR A 8 -9.31 -9.04 -12.82
N SER A 9 -9.66 -8.23 -11.82
CA SER A 9 -8.79 -7.97 -10.66
C SER A 9 -8.41 -9.28 -9.94
N GLY A 10 -7.12 -9.50 -9.72
CA GLY A 10 -6.56 -10.71 -9.13
C GLY A 10 -6.26 -11.84 -10.11
N ALA A 11 -6.75 -11.77 -11.36
CA ALA A 11 -6.40 -12.73 -12.39
C ALA A 11 -5.07 -12.37 -13.07
N LEU A 12 -4.40 -13.36 -13.66
CA LEU A 12 -3.25 -13.14 -14.52
C LEU A 12 -3.70 -12.56 -15.86
N VAL A 13 -2.90 -11.66 -16.41
CA VAL A 13 -3.02 -11.24 -17.81
C VAL A 13 -2.93 -12.47 -18.72
N SER A 14 -3.82 -12.54 -19.70
CA SER A 14 -3.86 -13.57 -20.73
C SER A 14 -4.15 -12.90 -22.06
N GLU A 15 -3.25 -13.05 -23.03
CA GLU A 15 -3.46 -12.46 -24.34
C GLU A 15 -4.57 -13.22 -25.10
N ALA A 16 -5.50 -12.47 -25.68
CA ALA A 16 -6.55 -12.97 -26.55
C ALA A 16 -6.21 -12.79 -28.04
N THR A 17 -5.20 -11.95 -28.33
CA THR A 17 -4.70 -11.65 -29.67
C THR A 17 -3.26 -12.12 -29.83
N ASN A 18 -2.69 -11.98 -31.02
CA ASN A 18 -1.23 -11.97 -31.14
C ASN A 18 -0.62 -10.78 -30.39
N ILE A 19 0.62 -10.96 -29.93
CA ILE A 19 1.45 -9.88 -29.40
C ILE A 19 2.17 -9.23 -30.59
N LEU A 20 1.99 -7.92 -30.75
CA LEU A 20 2.70 -7.12 -31.76
C LEU A 20 3.84 -6.32 -31.08
N PRO A 21 5.10 -6.52 -31.49
CA PRO A 21 6.18 -5.58 -31.20
C PRO A 21 5.89 -4.22 -31.85
N ILE A 22 5.84 -3.17 -31.04
CA ILE A 22 5.55 -1.81 -31.50
C ILE A 22 6.34 -0.81 -30.64
N ALA A 23 6.85 0.24 -31.26
CA ALA A 23 7.57 1.32 -30.59
C ALA A 23 6.65 2.53 -30.34
N LEU A 24 7.06 3.41 -29.42
CA LEU A 24 6.37 4.68 -29.22
C LEU A 24 6.48 5.57 -30.47
N GLY A 25 5.36 6.17 -30.87
CA GLY A 25 5.22 6.94 -32.11
C GLY A 25 4.68 6.13 -33.30
N GLU A 26 4.61 4.82 -33.18
CA GLU A 26 4.04 3.95 -34.20
C GLU A 26 2.53 3.73 -33.98
N SER A 27 1.85 3.29 -35.04
CA SER A 27 0.46 2.91 -35.04
C SER A 27 0.25 1.48 -35.55
N THR A 28 -0.88 0.88 -35.22
CA THR A 28 -1.27 -0.44 -35.73
C THR A 28 -2.78 -0.52 -35.91
N GLU A 29 -3.23 -1.44 -36.74
CA GLU A 29 -4.61 -1.87 -36.81
C GLU A 29 -4.79 -3.18 -36.03
N LEU A 30 -5.85 -3.27 -35.23
CA LEU A 30 -6.37 -4.52 -34.71
C LEU A 30 -7.59 -4.89 -35.56
N ASP A 31 -7.47 -5.92 -36.38
CA ASP A 31 -8.50 -6.26 -37.37
C ASP A 31 -9.75 -6.91 -36.74
N VAL A 32 -10.77 -7.14 -37.57
CA VAL A 32 -12.05 -7.76 -37.16
C VAL A 32 -11.89 -9.19 -36.62
N ASN A 33 -10.75 -9.85 -36.86
CA ASN A 33 -10.46 -11.21 -36.41
C ASN A 33 -9.63 -11.25 -35.13
N GLY A 34 -9.25 -10.10 -34.58
CA GLY A 34 -8.43 -10.01 -33.37
C GLY A 34 -6.95 -10.16 -33.66
N ILE A 35 -6.51 -9.82 -34.88
CA ILE A 35 -5.12 -9.87 -35.30
C ILE A 35 -4.58 -8.45 -35.45
N PHE A 36 -3.55 -8.14 -34.66
CA PHE A 36 -2.75 -6.95 -34.85
C PHE A 36 -1.94 -7.06 -36.13
N GLN A 37 -2.08 -6.06 -37.00
CA GLN A 37 -1.32 -5.89 -38.23
C GLN A 37 0.08 -5.31 -37.93
N ASP A 38 0.95 -5.28 -38.93
CA ASP A 38 2.30 -4.73 -38.78
C ASP A 38 2.26 -3.26 -38.35
N ALA A 39 3.16 -2.89 -37.45
CA ALA A 39 3.33 -1.51 -36.99
C ALA A 39 3.65 -0.58 -38.17
N GLN A 40 3.05 0.60 -38.16
CA GLN A 40 3.16 1.64 -39.17
C GLN A 40 3.71 2.93 -38.58
N GLY A 41 4.37 3.75 -39.40
CA GLY A 41 4.95 5.02 -39.00
C GLY A 41 6.43 4.94 -38.69
N SER A 42 6.91 5.76 -37.77
CA SER A 42 8.31 5.76 -37.35
C SER A 42 8.42 5.92 -35.84
N PRO A 43 9.34 5.19 -35.19
CA PRO A 43 9.61 5.36 -33.77
C PRO A 43 10.02 6.81 -33.44
N GLY A 44 9.62 7.31 -32.28
CA GLY A 44 10.05 8.62 -31.78
C GLY A 44 8.93 9.52 -31.24
N GLY A 45 7.70 9.04 -31.16
CA GLY A 45 6.58 9.73 -30.52
C GLY A 45 6.41 9.35 -29.05
N GLY A 46 5.42 9.97 -28.39
CA GLY A 46 5.10 9.71 -26.98
C GLY A 46 4.00 8.69 -26.72
N SER A 47 3.38 8.12 -27.77
CA SER A 47 2.21 7.25 -27.64
C SER A 47 2.21 6.16 -28.70
N ILE A 48 1.50 5.07 -28.43
CA ILE A 48 1.14 4.04 -29.42
C ILE A 48 -0.31 4.28 -29.84
N ILE A 49 -0.60 4.22 -31.14
CA ILE A 49 -1.96 4.37 -31.66
C ILE A 49 -2.48 3.00 -32.14
N VAL A 50 -3.65 2.61 -31.66
CA VAL A 50 -4.32 1.37 -32.08
C VAL A 50 -5.64 1.73 -32.76
N ASN A 51 -5.79 1.38 -34.03
CA ASN A 51 -7.07 1.43 -34.72
C ASN A 51 -7.78 0.09 -34.51
N ASN A 52 -8.71 0.06 -33.57
CA ASN A 52 -9.45 -1.12 -33.17
C ASN A 52 -10.68 -1.32 -34.06
N ASN A 53 -10.64 -2.33 -34.93
CA ASN A 53 -11.75 -2.80 -35.74
C ASN A 53 -12.38 -4.10 -35.21
N TYR A 54 -11.82 -4.69 -34.14
CA TYR A 54 -12.31 -5.93 -33.53
C TYR A 54 -13.64 -5.75 -32.79
N GLY A 55 -13.79 -4.62 -32.09
CA GLY A 55 -14.94 -4.35 -31.21
C GLY A 55 -14.49 -4.17 -29.76
N SER A 56 -15.29 -4.65 -28.81
CA SER A 56 -15.01 -4.50 -27.37
C SER A 56 -13.80 -5.35 -26.95
N ILE A 57 -12.70 -4.73 -26.52
CA ILE A 57 -11.49 -5.42 -26.05
C ILE A 57 -10.66 -4.54 -25.10
N ASN A 58 -10.00 -5.12 -24.11
CA ASN A 58 -9.02 -4.41 -23.28
C ASN A 58 -7.66 -4.42 -23.97
N LEU A 59 -7.06 -3.26 -24.24
CA LEU A 59 -5.72 -3.20 -24.83
C LEU A 59 -4.66 -3.29 -23.73
N GLY A 60 -3.55 -3.94 -24.05
CA GLY A 60 -2.45 -4.16 -23.13
C GLY A 60 -1.09 -3.86 -23.73
N VAL A 61 -0.15 -3.51 -22.87
CA VAL A 61 1.24 -3.25 -23.25
C VAL A 61 2.16 -4.14 -22.44
N GLU A 62 3.05 -4.82 -23.14
CA GLU A 62 4.20 -5.48 -22.54
C GLU A 62 5.44 -4.61 -22.70
N ALA A 63 6.31 -4.67 -21.71
CA ALA A 63 7.64 -4.10 -21.79
C ALA A 63 8.69 -5.12 -21.35
N LYS A 64 9.92 -4.92 -21.82
CA LYS A 64 11.05 -5.76 -21.44
C LYS A 64 11.61 -5.30 -20.10
N LEU A 65 11.33 -6.05 -19.05
CA LEU A 65 11.80 -5.83 -17.68
C LEU A 65 12.86 -6.87 -17.32
N GLY A 66 14.08 -6.43 -17.01
CA GLY A 66 15.16 -7.36 -16.64
C GLY A 66 15.50 -8.40 -17.71
N GLY A 67 15.22 -8.10 -18.99
CA GLY A 67 15.43 -9.03 -20.10
C GLY A 67 14.21 -9.88 -20.47
N VAL A 68 13.16 -9.87 -19.65
CA VAL A 68 11.94 -10.68 -19.81
C VAL A 68 10.79 -9.76 -20.25
N LEU A 69 9.99 -10.17 -21.24
CA LEU A 69 8.75 -9.47 -21.57
C LEU A 69 7.72 -9.73 -20.48
N ALA A 70 7.10 -8.65 -19.99
CA ALA A 70 6.03 -8.74 -19.02
C ALA A 70 4.96 -7.67 -19.31
N PRO A 71 3.68 -7.98 -19.08
CA PRO A 71 2.62 -6.99 -19.07
C PRO A 71 2.89 -5.90 -18.04
N ILE A 72 2.87 -4.65 -18.49
CA ILE A 72 3.02 -3.46 -17.63
C ILE A 72 1.74 -2.63 -17.56
N TYR A 73 0.78 -2.90 -18.45
CA TYR A 73 -0.47 -2.18 -18.53
C TYR A 73 -1.53 -3.04 -19.20
N VAL A 74 -2.77 -2.90 -18.74
CA VAL A 74 -3.97 -3.36 -19.44
C VAL A 74 -5.10 -2.39 -19.12
N ASP A 75 -5.92 -2.04 -20.10
CA ASP A 75 -7.09 -1.20 -19.87
C ASP A 75 -8.03 -1.86 -18.85
N GLN A 76 -8.58 -1.10 -17.91
CA GLN A 76 -9.60 -1.62 -16.99
C GLN A 76 -10.98 -1.72 -17.65
N LEU A 77 -11.27 -0.79 -18.57
CA LEU A 77 -12.51 -0.77 -19.35
C LEU A 77 -12.17 -1.12 -20.79
N PRO A 78 -12.98 -1.96 -21.46
CA PRO A 78 -12.68 -2.32 -22.83
C PRO A 78 -12.79 -1.09 -23.74
N ALA A 79 -11.82 -0.95 -24.64
CA ALA A 79 -11.92 -0.08 -25.80
C ALA A 79 -13.03 -0.57 -26.72
N VAL A 80 -13.80 0.36 -27.29
CA VAL A 80 -14.75 0.06 -28.36
C VAL A 80 -14.07 0.19 -29.71
N ALA A 81 -14.78 -0.17 -30.79
CA ALA A 81 -14.27 0.05 -32.14
C ALA A 81 -13.97 1.55 -32.37
N GLY A 82 -12.78 1.85 -32.89
CA GLY A 82 -12.28 3.21 -33.03
C GLY A 82 -10.77 3.32 -32.83
N THR A 83 -10.27 4.55 -32.73
CA THR A 83 -8.86 4.82 -32.49
C THR A 83 -8.62 5.00 -30.99
N GLU A 84 -7.72 4.19 -30.45
CA GLU A 84 -7.24 4.28 -29.07
C GLU A 84 -5.79 4.75 -29.04
N THR A 85 -5.46 5.56 -28.03
CA THR A 85 -4.10 6.09 -27.85
C THR A 85 -3.55 5.68 -26.50
N LEU A 86 -2.51 4.86 -26.53
CA LEU A 86 -1.80 4.39 -25.35
C LEU A 86 -0.59 5.29 -25.10
N THR A 87 -0.73 6.21 -24.15
CA THR A 87 0.35 7.14 -23.75
C THR A 87 0.99 6.61 -22.45
N PRO A 88 2.25 6.18 -22.46
CA PRO A 88 2.95 5.79 -21.24
C PRO A 88 3.00 6.94 -20.25
N ILE A 89 2.94 6.59 -18.98
CA ILE A 89 3.23 7.51 -17.88
C ILE A 89 4.62 7.16 -17.39
N GLU A 90 5.52 8.14 -17.35
CA GLU A 90 6.91 7.99 -16.94
C GLU A 90 7.03 7.88 -15.41
N LYS A 91 6.14 7.09 -14.78
CA LYS A 91 6.12 6.89 -13.34
C LYS A 91 5.92 5.43 -13.00
N VAL A 92 6.64 4.97 -11.98
CA VAL A 92 6.57 3.59 -11.50
C VAL A 92 6.14 3.58 -10.04
N MET A 93 5.24 2.66 -9.70
CA MET A 93 4.91 2.36 -8.31
C MET A 93 5.73 1.17 -7.82
N VAL A 94 6.35 1.30 -6.65
CA VAL A 94 7.07 0.23 -5.98
C VAL A 94 6.40 -0.06 -4.64
N TRP A 95 6.16 -1.33 -4.35
CA TRP A 95 5.62 -1.80 -3.07
C TRP A 95 6.03 -3.27 -2.84
N PHE A 96 5.78 -3.77 -1.63
CA PHE A 96 5.91 -5.19 -1.33
C PHE A 96 4.56 -5.86 -1.32
N ASP A 97 4.49 -7.00 -2.00
CA ASP A 97 3.33 -7.88 -2.01
C ASP A 97 3.79 -9.33 -1.83
N ARG A 98 3.04 -10.12 -1.07
CA ARG A 98 3.34 -11.54 -0.81
C ARG A 98 2.31 -12.48 -1.43
N THR A 99 1.23 -11.95 -1.98
CA THR A 99 0.08 -12.71 -2.47
C THR A 99 -0.04 -12.63 -3.98
N LEU A 100 0.46 -11.55 -4.60
CA LEU A 100 0.45 -11.38 -6.05
C LEU A 100 1.54 -12.19 -6.74
N THR A 101 1.16 -12.73 -7.90
CA THR A 101 2.09 -13.32 -8.86
C THR A 101 2.41 -12.26 -9.93
N SER A 102 3.57 -12.36 -10.60
CA SER A 102 3.86 -11.51 -11.76
C SER A 102 2.76 -11.60 -12.81
N SER A 103 2.45 -10.47 -13.45
CA SER A 103 1.35 -10.33 -14.42
C SER A 103 -0.07 -10.40 -13.83
N THR A 104 -0.24 -10.38 -12.50
CA THR A 104 -1.57 -10.21 -11.90
C THR A 104 -2.12 -8.80 -12.16
N MET A 105 -3.32 -8.72 -12.73
CA MET A 105 -4.10 -7.49 -12.83
C MET A 105 -4.57 -7.05 -11.45
N PHE A 106 -4.47 -5.76 -11.13
CA PHE A 106 -4.99 -5.23 -9.86
C PHE A 106 -5.71 -3.90 -10.07
N SER A 107 -6.80 -3.71 -9.33
CA SER A 107 -7.64 -2.50 -9.35
C SER A 107 -7.94 -1.96 -7.95
N TYR A 108 -7.24 -2.46 -6.94
CA TYR A 108 -7.34 -1.99 -5.56
C TYR A 108 -6.23 -0.99 -5.23
N SER A 109 -6.50 -0.15 -4.25
CA SER A 109 -5.51 0.81 -3.78
C SER A 109 -4.34 0.12 -3.08
N VAL A 110 -3.13 0.50 -3.45
CA VAL A 110 -1.89 0.04 -2.82
C VAL A 110 -1.46 1.12 -1.81
N SER A 111 -1.32 0.71 -0.55
CA SER A 111 -0.83 1.56 0.53
C SER A 111 0.66 1.32 0.77
N ARG A 112 1.34 2.31 1.36
CA ARG A 112 2.78 2.26 1.63
C ARG A 112 3.61 2.02 0.37
N SER A 113 3.09 2.42 -0.77
CA SER A 113 3.82 2.41 -2.01
C SER A 113 4.74 3.62 -2.12
N PHE A 114 5.64 3.54 -3.08
CA PHE A 114 6.60 4.55 -3.42
C PHE A 114 6.46 4.85 -4.91
N GLU A 115 6.18 6.11 -5.25
CA GLU A 115 6.13 6.58 -6.63
C GLU A 115 7.53 7.05 -7.02
N ILE A 116 8.03 6.55 -8.14
CA ILE A 116 9.25 7.04 -8.78
C ILE A 116 8.83 7.74 -10.06
N ASP A 117 9.21 9.01 -10.17
CA ASP A 117 9.07 9.77 -11.41
C ASP A 117 10.34 9.63 -12.25
N PHE A 118 10.20 9.09 -13.45
CA PHE A 118 11.24 8.92 -14.46
C PHE A 118 11.26 10.04 -15.50
N THR A 119 10.47 11.10 -15.32
CA THR A 119 10.45 12.23 -16.25
C THR A 119 11.85 12.81 -16.43
N GLY A 120 12.39 12.70 -17.65
CA GLY A 120 13.73 13.18 -18.01
C GLY A 120 14.91 12.37 -17.44
N ILE A 121 14.66 11.22 -16.81
CA ILE A 121 15.71 10.32 -16.29
C ILE A 121 15.46 8.87 -16.71
N THR A 122 16.54 8.14 -17.02
CA THR A 122 16.43 6.75 -17.51
C THR A 122 16.74 5.71 -16.44
N THR A 123 17.34 6.14 -15.33
CA THR A 123 17.73 5.26 -14.22
C THR A 123 17.47 5.97 -12.90
N GLN A 124 16.97 5.20 -11.93
CA GLN A 124 16.79 5.67 -10.57
C GLN A 124 17.06 4.52 -9.61
N THR A 125 17.67 4.83 -8.47
CA THR A 125 17.87 3.87 -7.38
C THR A 125 16.89 4.15 -6.26
N ALA A 126 16.25 3.09 -5.77
CA ALA A 126 15.34 3.14 -4.65
C ALA A 126 15.75 2.11 -3.61
N SER A 127 15.72 2.49 -2.34
CA SER A 127 16.11 1.62 -1.24
C SER A 127 15.00 1.51 -0.21
N TYR A 128 14.80 0.31 0.33
CA TYR A 128 13.93 0.11 1.48
C TYR A 128 14.75 0.07 2.76
N VAL A 129 14.61 1.08 3.61
CA VAL A 129 15.33 1.19 4.87
C VAL A 129 14.42 0.72 6.00
N SER A 130 14.69 -0.47 6.53
CA SER A 130 13.97 -1.03 7.68
C SER A 130 14.61 -0.60 9.01
N ASN A 131 13.79 -0.30 10.01
CA ASN A 131 14.29 -0.13 11.38
C ASN A 131 14.38 -1.50 12.08
N PRO A 132 15.56 -1.94 12.55
CA PRO A 132 15.71 -3.17 13.31
C PRO A 132 14.81 -3.17 14.56
N GLY A 133 13.76 -3.99 14.54
CA GLY A 133 12.86 -4.21 15.68
C GLY A 133 11.44 -3.67 15.52
N THR A 134 11.11 -2.94 14.45
CA THR A 134 9.74 -2.44 14.24
C THR A 134 8.95 -3.17 13.16
N ASN A 135 9.54 -4.13 12.42
CA ASN A 135 8.94 -4.75 11.22
C ASN A 135 8.45 -3.73 10.18
N PHE A 136 8.87 -2.47 10.30
CA PHE A 136 8.52 -1.38 9.40
C PHE A 136 9.79 -0.79 8.80
N GLY A 137 9.65 -0.31 7.57
CA GLY A 137 10.67 0.40 6.85
C GLY A 137 10.03 1.37 5.87
N ILE A 138 10.87 2.23 5.32
CA ILE A 138 10.50 3.32 4.44
C ILE A 138 11.22 3.17 3.11
N TRP A 139 10.60 3.68 2.05
CA TRP A 139 11.28 3.85 0.78
C TRP A 139 12.03 5.17 0.75
N VAL A 140 13.25 5.16 0.23
CA VAL A 140 14.06 6.35 -0.03
C VAL A 140 14.60 6.32 -1.46
N VAL A 141 14.73 7.49 -2.07
CA VAL A 141 15.47 7.62 -3.33
C VAL A 141 16.96 7.65 -3.00
N GLY A 142 17.73 6.85 -3.73
CA GLY A 142 19.19 6.75 -3.63
C GLY A 142 19.70 5.47 -2.97
N ASP A 143 21.01 5.31 -3.04
CA ASP A 143 21.74 4.21 -2.41
C ASP A 143 22.26 4.68 -1.03
N PRO A 144 21.80 4.09 0.09
CA PRO A 144 22.23 4.45 1.44
C PRO A 144 23.73 4.22 1.69
N THR A 145 24.41 3.45 0.85
CA THR A 145 25.85 3.17 0.96
C THR A 145 26.73 4.16 0.21
N SER A 146 26.14 4.97 -0.68
CA SER A 146 26.88 5.86 -1.58
C SER A 146 27.45 7.12 -0.91
N GLY A 147 27.08 7.40 0.34
CA GLY A 147 27.42 8.64 1.04
C GLY A 147 26.75 9.90 0.46
N GLN A 148 25.96 9.76 -0.62
CA GLN A 148 25.07 10.79 -1.14
C GLN A 148 23.85 10.91 -0.22
N GLY A 149 23.33 12.12 -0.05
CA GLY A 149 22.16 12.35 0.80
C GLY A 149 20.96 11.54 0.33
N LEU A 150 20.31 10.81 1.25
CA LEU A 150 19.05 10.13 0.97
C LEU A 150 17.92 11.16 0.89
N GLN A 151 17.09 11.06 -0.14
CA GLN A 151 15.88 11.85 -0.22
C GLN A 151 14.69 11.03 0.30
N TYR A 152 14.12 11.49 1.41
CA TYR A 152 12.87 10.94 1.93
C TYR A 152 11.73 11.24 0.95
N THR A 153 10.89 10.24 0.72
CA THR A 153 9.66 10.40 -0.06
C THR A 153 8.51 9.86 0.77
N PRO A 154 7.44 10.65 1.00
CA PRO A 154 6.28 10.19 1.75
C PRO A 154 5.68 8.92 1.13
N HIS A 155 5.18 8.03 1.98
CA HIS A 155 4.34 6.94 1.50
C HIS A 155 3.14 7.49 0.75
N LYS A 156 2.88 6.91 -0.43
CA LYS A 156 1.72 7.27 -1.23
C LYS A 156 0.62 6.22 -1.08
N LEU A 157 -0.61 6.67 -1.27
CA LEU A 157 -1.75 5.82 -1.60
C LEU A 157 -1.96 5.91 -3.11
N TYR A 158 -1.82 4.79 -3.81
CA TYR A 158 -2.18 4.75 -5.22
C TYR A 158 -3.68 4.47 -5.41
N ARG A 159 -4.33 5.27 -6.25
CA ARG A 159 -5.72 5.09 -6.65
C ARG A 159 -5.78 4.66 -8.13
N PRO A 160 -6.02 3.38 -8.42
CA PRO A 160 -5.99 2.88 -9.79
C PRO A 160 -7.10 3.45 -10.68
N LEU A 161 -8.27 3.78 -10.11
CA LEU A 161 -9.40 4.33 -10.88
C LEU A 161 -9.13 5.73 -11.42
N THR A 162 -8.47 6.57 -10.63
CA THR A 162 -8.10 7.94 -11.00
C THR A 162 -6.67 8.03 -11.53
N ASN A 163 -5.92 6.93 -11.42
CA ASN A 163 -4.50 6.85 -11.67
C ASN A 163 -3.71 7.96 -10.95
N THR A 164 -4.07 8.22 -9.68
CA THR A 164 -3.45 9.27 -8.86
C THR A 164 -2.73 8.70 -7.65
N PHE A 165 -1.67 9.38 -7.24
CA PHE A 165 -1.01 9.16 -5.97
C PHE A 165 -1.42 10.25 -4.99
N GLU A 166 -1.85 9.85 -3.81
CA GLU A 166 -2.17 10.74 -2.72
C GLU A 166 -1.11 10.60 -1.63
N ASP A 167 -0.60 11.73 -1.14
CA ASP A 167 0.20 11.72 0.08
C ASP A 167 -0.65 11.18 1.22
N LEU A 168 -0.17 10.11 1.84
CA LEU A 168 -0.78 9.66 3.07
C LEU A 168 -0.48 10.72 4.16
N PRO A 169 -1.46 11.09 5.00
CA PRO A 169 -1.39 12.24 5.91
C PRO A 169 -0.41 12.07 7.10
N PHE A 170 0.61 11.22 6.96
CA PHE A 170 1.69 10.97 7.91
C PHE A 170 2.69 12.15 7.99
N ALA A 171 2.22 13.40 7.88
CA ALA A 171 3.07 14.59 7.95
C ALA A 171 3.84 14.68 9.29
N ASP A 172 3.27 14.19 10.39
CA ASP A 172 3.91 14.20 11.71
C ASP A 172 4.91 13.04 11.92
N ASP A 173 4.79 11.94 11.16
CA ASP A 173 5.80 10.88 11.12
C ASP A 173 7.07 11.34 10.39
N GLN A 174 7.02 12.39 9.55
CA GLN A 174 8.20 12.87 8.83
C GLN A 174 9.32 13.32 9.76
N ASN A 175 9.00 13.98 10.89
CA ASN A 175 10.01 14.43 11.85
C ASN A 175 10.57 13.27 12.68
N VAL A 176 9.74 12.28 13.02
CA VAL A 176 10.20 11.08 13.75
C VAL A 176 11.01 10.16 12.85
N ILE A 177 10.57 9.96 11.60
CA ILE A 177 11.27 9.18 10.60
C ILE A 177 12.58 9.88 10.19
N ARG A 178 12.58 11.20 10.00
CA ARG A 178 13.81 11.96 9.77
C ARG A 178 14.77 11.85 10.95
N GLY A 179 14.26 11.93 12.19
CA GLY A 179 15.04 11.65 13.39
C GLY A 179 15.61 10.23 13.44
N LEU A 180 14.87 9.22 12.96
CA LEU A 180 15.33 7.83 12.86
C LEU A 180 16.35 7.61 11.73
N ILE A 181 16.20 8.27 10.59
CA ILE A 181 17.18 8.29 9.48
C ILE A 181 18.44 8.99 9.95
N ASP A 182 18.32 10.16 10.59
CA ASP A 182 19.46 10.89 11.15
C ASP A 182 20.14 10.08 12.27
N GLN A 183 19.36 9.35 13.08
CA GLN A 183 19.91 8.42 14.07
C GLN A 183 20.59 7.21 13.41
N TYR A 184 20.05 6.65 12.33
CA TYR A 184 20.66 5.55 11.59
C TYR A 184 21.95 5.98 10.85
N LEU A 185 21.93 7.15 10.21
CA LEU A 185 23.06 7.71 9.48
C LEU A 185 24.16 8.22 10.41
N ASN A 186 23.82 8.72 11.61
CA ASN A 186 24.78 9.31 12.56
C ASN A 186 25.12 8.42 13.75
N SER A 187 24.48 7.27 13.94
CA SER A 187 24.86 6.35 15.00
C SER A 187 25.90 5.35 14.50
N SER A 188 26.98 5.20 15.25
CA SER A 188 27.90 4.05 15.16
C SER A 188 27.25 2.74 15.65
N ILE A 189 25.91 2.71 15.77
CA ILE A 189 25.10 1.70 16.46
C ILE A 189 24.47 0.77 15.41
N GLY A 190 25.33 0.08 14.66
CA GLY A 190 24.96 -1.21 14.07
C GLY A 190 24.83 -2.33 15.12
N LYS A 191 25.14 -2.06 16.40
CA LYS A 191 25.09 -3.03 17.51
C LYS A 191 24.95 -2.29 18.86
N ALA A 192 23.78 -2.32 19.52
CA ALA A 192 23.62 -2.53 20.97
C ALA A 192 22.25 -2.08 21.54
N ALA A 193 21.63 -3.03 22.28
CA ALA A 193 20.68 -2.92 23.40
C ALA A 193 19.33 -2.19 23.23
N MET A 194 18.23 -2.95 23.37
CA MET A 194 16.86 -2.43 23.53
C MET A 194 16.64 -1.82 24.93
N PRO A 195 15.86 -0.72 25.08
CA PRO A 195 15.53 -0.10 26.37
C PRO A 195 14.45 -0.89 27.15
N PRO A 196 14.26 -0.60 28.46
CA PRO A 196 13.39 -1.39 29.35
C PRO A 196 11.90 -1.27 29.00
N GLN A 197 11.17 -2.37 29.22
CA GLN A 197 9.77 -2.54 28.80
C GLN A 197 8.81 -1.72 29.68
N PHE A 198 8.08 -0.78 29.07
CA PHE A 198 6.92 -0.13 29.68
C PHE A 198 5.64 -0.88 29.31
N LEU A 199 4.70 -1.02 30.25
CA LEU A 199 3.43 -1.71 30.07
C LEU A 199 2.30 -0.69 29.96
N VAL A 200 1.49 -0.75 28.91
CA VAL A 200 0.35 0.16 28.73
C VAL A 200 -0.95 -0.63 28.64
N GLN A 201 -1.96 -0.09 29.30
CA GLN A 201 -3.28 -0.68 29.46
C GLN A 201 -4.31 0.12 28.69
N ALA A 202 -5.04 -0.54 27.78
CA ALA A 202 -6.20 0.04 27.11
C ALA A 202 -7.48 -0.58 27.70
N THR A 203 -8.49 0.25 27.96
CA THR A 203 -9.72 -0.18 28.62
C THR A 203 -10.91 -0.06 27.68
N VAL A 204 -11.58 -1.16 27.36
CA VAL A 204 -12.79 -1.17 26.52
C VAL A 204 -14.01 -1.39 27.41
N THR A 205 -14.97 -0.47 27.34
CA THR A 205 -16.22 -0.53 28.10
C THR A 205 -17.37 -0.96 27.19
N LEU A 206 -17.97 -2.11 27.47
CA LEU A 206 -19.11 -2.66 26.74
C LEU A 206 -20.44 -2.35 27.44
N PRO A 207 -21.54 -2.20 26.71
CA PRO A 207 -22.87 -2.12 27.31
C PRO A 207 -23.21 -3.42 28.08
N PRO A 208 -24.18 -3.40 29.00
CA PRO A 208 -24.49 -4.56 29.85
C PRO A 208 -24.87 -5.84 29.09
N THR A 209 -25.48 -5.67 27.91
CA THR A 209 -25.87 -6.76 26.99
C THR A 209 -24.70 -7.28 26.14
N GLY A 210 -23.54 -6.63 26.15
CA GLY A 210 -22.37 -7.02 25.37
C GLY A 210 -21.69 -8.27 25.92
N ASP A 211 -21.23 -9.16 25.04
CA ASP A 211 -20.45 -10.33 25.42
C ASP A 211 -18.94 -10.02 25.38
N ALA A 212 -18.39 -9.73 26.55
CA ALA A 212 -16.97 -9.46 26.72
C ALA A 212 -16.07 -10.63 26.29
N LYS A 213 -16.53 -11.89 26.44
CA LYS A 213 -15.76 -13.07 26.02
C LYS A 213 -15.72 -13.17 24.50
N GLN A 214 -16.84 -12.90 23.83
CA GLN A 214 -16.90 -12.87 22.37
C GLN A 214 -16.00 -11.77 21.79
N LEU A 215 -16.01 -10.57 22.38
CA LEU A 215 -15.12 -9.50 21.96
C LEU A 215 -13.64 -9.85 22.18
N VAL A 216 -13.27 -10.41 23.34
CA VAL A 216 -11.89 -10.85 23.57
C VAL A 216 -11.46 -11.92 22.57
N SER A 217 -12.32 -12.88 22.25
CA SER A 217 -12.05 -13.91 21.23
C SER A 217 -11.87 -13.28 19.84
N PHE A 218 -12.74 -12.33 19.47
CA PHE A 218 -12.60 -11.57 18.23
C PHE A 218 -11.29 -10.77 18.19
N LEU A 219 -10.95 -10.03 19.24
CA LEU A 219 -9.72 -9.25 19.32
C LEU A 219 -8.48 -10.14 19.26
N LYS A 220 -8.49 -11.32 19.89
CA LYS A 220 -7.41 -12.31 19.78
C LYS A 220 -7.27 -12.88 18.37
N ALA A 221 -8.37 -13.04 17.63
CA ALA A 221 -8.36 -13.54 16.26
C ALA A 221 -7.94 -12.45 15.25
N SER A 222 -8.32 -11.20 15.52
CA SER A 222 -8.13 -10.06 14.62
C SER A 222 -6.81 -9.34 14.83
N LEU A 223 -6.19 -9.44 16.02
CA LEU A 223 -4.93 -8.77 16.32
C LEU A 223 -3.75 -9.75 16.21
N PRO A 224 -2.68 -9.39 15.48
CA PRO A 224 -1.44 -10.14 15.49
C PRO A 224 -0.93 -10.34 16.93
N THR A 225 -0.50 -11.54 17.26
CA THR A 225 0.09 -11.89 18.57
C THR A 225 1.27 -10.99 18.98
N ALA A 226 1.92 -10.33 18.01
CA ALA A 226 2.98 -9.35 18.25
C ALA A 226 2.50 -8.00 18.84
N ILE A 227 1.19 -7.73 18.85
CA ILE A 227 0.59 -6.45 19.26
C ILE A 227 0.03 -6.51 20.68
N VAL A 228 -0.48 -7.67 21.10
CA VAL A 228 -1.18 -7.82 22.39
C VAL A 228 -0.41 -8.75 23.33
N ALA A 229 0.06 -8.19 24.45
CA ALA A 229 0.73 -8.95 25.51
C ALA A 229 -0.27 -9.74 26.37
N GLY A 230 -1.55 -9.34 26.41
CA GLY A 230 -2.62 -10.10 27.03
C GLY A 230 -3.93 -9.33 27.15
N PHE A 231 -5.00 -10.04 27.47
CA PHE A 231 -6.29 -9.45 27.83
C PHE A 231 -6.69 -9.90 29.23
N THR A 232 -7.15 -8.97 30.05
CA THR A 232 -7.71 -9.24 31.36
C THR A 232 -9.14 -8.73 31.40
N ILE A 233 -10.07 -9.60 31.79
CA ILE A 233 -11.42 -9.18 32.17
C ILE A 233 -11.39 -9.15 33.70
N PRO A 234 -11.46 -7.96 34.33
CA PRO A 234 -11.54 -7.89 35.79
C PRO A 234 -12.78 -8.66 36.27
N GLY A 235 -12.62 -9.49 37.31
CA GLY A 235 -13.61 -10.50 37.74
C GLY A 235 -15.05 -10.00 37.98
N ASP A 236 -15.99 -10.96 38.02
CA ASP A 236 -17.46 -10.82 38.12
C ASP A 236 -18.02 -9.39 38.03
N GLN A 237 -18.16 -8.94 36.77
CA GLN A 237 -18.87 -7.71 36.44
C GLN A 237 -20.36 -7.93 36.74
N ALA A 238 -20.93 -7.18 37.69
CA ALA A 238 -22.32 -7.33 38.10
C ALA A 238 -23.28 -7.21 36.90
N ALA A 239 -24.31 -8.06 36.87
CA ALA A 239 -25.31 -8.05 35.80
C ALA A 239 -25.99 -6.66 35.72
N GLY A 240 -26.05 -6.10 34.51
CA GLY A 240 -26.62 -4.77 34.29
C GLY A 240 -25.62 -3.61 34.30
N LEU A 241 -24.33 -3.85 34.61
CA LEU A 241 -23.27 -2.83 34.49
C LEU A 241 -22.48 -2.97 33.20
N ASN A 242 -21.84 -1.88 32.81
CA ASN A 242 -20.91 -1.89 31.68
C ASN A 242 -19.72 -2.81 31.98
N LYS A 243 -19.37 -3.68 31.04
CA LYS A 243 -18.26 -4.63 31.21
C LYS A 243 -16.96 -4.00 30.76
N VAL A 244 -15.92 -4.13 31.58
CA VAL A 244 -14.61 -3.56 31.30
C VAL A 244 -13.63 -4.65 30.82
N ILE A 245 -12.92 -4.39 29.72
CA ILE A 245 -11.85 -5.26 29.20
C ILE A 245 -10.55 -4.46 29.22
N VAL A 246 -9.51 -5.00 29.85
CA VAL A 246 -8.17 -4.40 29.85
C VAL A 246 -7.29 -5.16 28.86
N ALA A 247 -6.80 -4.48 27.83
CA ALA A 247 -5.81 -4.99 26.89
C ALA A 247 -4.42 -4.48 27.28
N ASN A 248 -3.48 -5.40 27.54
CA ASN A 248 -2.07 -5.09 27.71
C ASN A 248 -1.41 -5.10 26.34
N LEU A 249 -0.88 -3.97 25.90
CA LEU A 249 -0.25 -3.84 24.58
C LEU A 249 1.27 -4.05 24.68
N ALA A 250 1.85 -4.70 23.67
CA ALA A 250 3.29 -4.85 23.56
C ALA A 250 3.95 -3.49 23.23
N TRP A 251 5.19 -3.26 23.67
CA TRP A 251 5.93 -2.01 23.41
C TRP A 251 6.01 -1.67 21.92
N SER A 252 6.14 -2.67 21.05
CA SER A 252 6.11 -2.51 19.58
C SER A 252 4.83 -1.85 19.08
N ALA A 253 3.67 -2.22 19.64
CA ALA A 253 2.39 -1.56 19.35
C ALA A 253 2.37 -0.13 19.87
N LEU A 254 3.02 0.11 21.01
CA LEU A 254 3.13 1.45 21.59
C LEU A 254 4.04 2.38 20.83
N VAL A 255 5.14 1.89 20.26
CA VAL A 255 6.02 2.71 19.43
C VAL A 255 5.26 3.22 18.22
N SER A 256 4.38 2.41 17.63
CA SER A 256 3.48 2.86 16.56
C SER A 256 2.40 3.84 17.04
N MET A 257 1.85 3.65 18.25
CA MET A 257 0.83 4.56 18.79
C MET A 257 1.41 5.87 19.35
N LYS A 258 2.61 5.85 19.93
CA LYS A 258 3.25 7.01 20.56
C LYS A 258 3.68 8.05 19.52
N THR A 259 4.10 7.63 18.32
CA THR A 259 4.29 8.53 17.17
C THR A 259 2.99 9.16 16.70
N LEU A 260 1.89 8.39 16.70
CA LEU A 260 0.56 8.83 16.25
C LEU A 260 -0.16 9.76 17.26
N VAL A 261 0.24 9.75 18.53
CA VAL A 261 -0.46 10.41 19.64
C VAL A 261 0.36 11.53 20.29
N ALA A 262 1.65 11.66 19.98
CA ALA A 262 2.49 12.70 20.56
C ALA A 262 2.02 14.11 20.13
N GLY A 263 1.44 14.85 21.08
CA GLY A 263 0.92 16.21 20.86
C GLY A 263 -0.56 16.29 20.47
N GLU A 264 -1.24 15.13 20.34
CA GLU A 264 -2.64 15.08 19.97
C GLU A 264 -3.55 15.05 21.22
N SER A 265 -4.42 16.05 21.35
CA SER A 265 -5.36 16.18 22.48
C SER A 265 -6.82 15.93 22.08
N ASP A 266 -7.12 15.80 20.78
CA ASP A 266 -8.47 15.50 20.31
C ASP A 266 -8.80 14.01 20.51
N VAL A 267 -9.63 13.75 21.52
CA VAL A 267 -10.09 12.41 21.91
C VAL A 267 -10.75 11.66 20.75
N ALA A 268 -11.48 12.32 19.85
CA ALA A 268 -12.13 11.67 18.72
C ALA A 268 -11.14 11.30 17.59
N LYS A 269 -10.00 11.98 17.53
CA LYS A 269 -8.90 11.67 16.61
C LYS A 269 -8.05 10.52 17.16
N LEU A 270 -7.74 10.54 18.45
CA LEU A 270 -7.11 9.43 19.16
C LEU A 270 -7.93 8.14 19.06
N GLU A 271 -9.25 8.22 19.26
CA GLU A 271 -10.16 7.08 19.12
C GLU A 271 -10.13 6.49 17.70
N ARG A 272 -10.07 7.35 16.66
CA ARG A 272 -9.98 6.90 15.26
C ARG A 272 -8.65 6.22 14.95
N LEU A 273 -7.53 6.80 15.39
CA LEU A 273 -6.19 6.23 15.19
C LEU A 273 -6.04 4.88 15.89
N PHE A 274 -6.63 4.75 17.07
CA PHE A 274 -6.70 3.50 17.81
C PHE A 274 -7.59 2.46 17.09
N LYS A 275 -8.79 2.83 16.62
CA LYS A 275 -9.64 1.93 15.83
C LYS A 275 -8.98 1.48 14.52
N TYR A 276 -8.23 2.38 13.87
CA TYR A 276 -7.52 2.12 12.63
C TYR A 276 -6.37 1.11 12.82
N SER A 277 -5.55 1.30 13.85
CA SER A 277 -4.46 0.36 14.19
C SER A 277 -4.95 -1.03 14.61
N LEU A 278 -6.21 -1.15 15.03
CA LEU A 278 -6.84 -2.41 15.39
C LEU A 278 -7.75 -3.00 14.28
N GLY A 279 -7.90 -2.35 13.13
CA GLY A 279 -8.74 -2.82 12.02
C GLY A 279 -10.25 -2.80 12.30
N LEU A 280 -10.71 -1.97 13.26
CA LEU A 280 -12.10 -1.95 13.75
C LEU A 280 -13.02 -1.00 12.96
N TYR A 281 -13.05 -1.11 11.63
CA TYR A 281 -13.96 -0.33 10.78
C TYR A 281 -15.11 -1.19 10.27
N GLY A 282 -16.28 -1.07 10.92
CA GLY A 282 -17.54 -1.67 10.49
C GLY A 282 -18.74 -1.09 11.25
N PRO A 283 -19.94 -1.03 10.63
CA PRO A 283 -21.15 -0.55 11.30
C PRO A 283 -21.52 -1.51 12.44
N GLY A 284 -21.31 -1.07 13.69
CA GLY A 284 -21.61 -1.88 14.89
C GLY A 284 -20.82 -1.51 16.16
N TYR A 285 -19.69 -0.79 16.03
CA TYR A 285 -18.80 -0.49 17.16
C TYR A 285 -18.88 1.00 17.56
N SER A 286 -19.92 1.36 18.32
CA SER A 286 -20.31 2.76 18.52
C SER A 286 -19.69 3.50 19.71
N SER A 287 -18.83 2.91 20.54
CA SER A 287 -18.08 3.73 21.53
C SER A 287 -16.85 3.04 22.12
N LEU A 288 -15.65 3.57 21.85
CA LEU A 288 -14.47 3.33 22.67
C LEU A 288 -14.35 4.52 23.62
N LYS A 289 -14.76 4.37 24.88
CA LYS A 289 -14.66 5.44 25.87
C LYS A 289 -13.49 5.14 26.80
N TYR A 290 -12.49 6.03 26.76
CA TYR A 290 -11.30 6.15 27.60
C TYR A 290 -10.05 5.31 27.26
N LEU A 291 -8.97 6.02 26.93
CA LEU A 291 -7.59 5.57 26.99
C LEU A 291 -6.95 6.27 28.21
N GLU A 292 -6.44 5.52 29.18
CA GLU A 292 -5.69 6.08 30.32
C GLU A 292 -4.25 5.57 30.25
N LEU A 293 -3.31 6.48 30.02
CA LEU A 293 -1.87 6.18 30.03
C LEU A 293 -1.39 6.24 31.48
N LYS A 294 -0.91 5.11 32.01
CA LYS A 294 -0.24 5.02 33.32
C LYS A 294 1.26 4.90 33.17
#